data_AF-A0A1J4WR29-F1
#
_entry.id   AF-A0A1J4WR29-F1
#
_cell.length_a   1.000
_cell.length_b   1.000
_cell.length_c   1.000
_cell.angle_alpha   90.00
_cell.angle_beta   90.00
_cell.angle_gamma   90.00
#
_symmetry.space_group_name_H-M   'P 1'
#
loop_
_entity.id
_entity.type
_entity.pdbx_description
1 polymer ?
#
loop_
_entity_poly.entity_id
_entity_poly.type
_entity_poly.pdbx_seq_one_letter_code
_entity_poly.pdbx_strand_id
1 'polypeptide(L)'
;MQVLESGLDWEEFDDRRGDWDEVYRRIKANRNSGRPGDLGSGNHFIDAVSDENERVLFVVHTGSRDEGRDLEGLVGSQGKFDKKFSEVTSWAKSNRTAIAEILQRKFGPLELVLDKPHNLYKRGDGTVIIRKGAVRLDTNDMTVIPSSMDGDMVLVSGTEMMSFALNGMSHGTGRIKSRGESSEDAQSFDFDSLRQRVYIPDGITDMSIRKENPDCYRDLDSCLGLIEGLVRVESRLTPIAYIGQV
;
A
#
# COMPACT_ATOMS: atom_id res chain seq x y z
N MET A 1 0.84 -2.82 4.71
CA MET A 1 1.63 -2.36 3.57
C MET A 1 3.00 -2.95 3.73
N GLN A 2 3.52 -3.56 2.67
CA GLN A 2 4.79 -4.25 2.67
C GLN A 2 5.70 -3.57 1.65
N VAL A 3 6.98 -3.40 1.98
CA VAL A 3 8.00 -2.92 1.05
C VAL A 3 9.04 -4.01 0.89
N LEU A 4 9.38 -4.30 -0.36
CA LEU A 4 10.33 -5.34 -0.76
C LEU A 4 11.41 -4.67 -1.59
N GLU A 5 12.67 -4.79 -1.21
CA GLU A 5 13.80 -4.35 -2.03
C GLU A 5 14.15 -5.45 -3.02
N SER A 6 14.38 -5.08 -4.29
CA SER A 6 14.83 -6.01 -5.32
C SER A 6 16.32 -5.83 -5.59
N GLY A 7 16.92 -6.78 -6.30
CA GLY A 7 18.27 -6.64 -6.84
C GLY A 7 18.34 -5.91 -8.18
N LEU A 8 17.26 -5.24 -8.61
CA LEU A 8 17.15 -4.60 -9.91
C LEU A 8 17.41 -3.10 -9.81
N ASP A 9 18.01 -2.55 -10.85
CA ASP A 9 17.92 -1.13 -11.15
C ASP A 9 16.73 -0.80 -12.08
N TRP A 10 16.56 0.49 -12.37
CA TRP A 10 15.47 0.98 -13.21
C TRP A 10 15.53 0.44 -14.65
N GLU A 11 16.70 0.41 -15.29
CA GLU A 11 16.85 -0.05 -16.68
C GLU A 11 16.53 -1.55 -16.78
N GLU A 12 17.04 -2.34 -15.83
CA GLU A 12 16.76 -3.78 -15.75
C GLU A 12 15.27 -4.08 -15.53
N PHE A 13 14.56 -3.25 -14.76
CA PHE A 13 13.11 -3.36 -14.64
C PHE A 13 12.39 -2.95 -15.93
N ASP A 14 12.84 -1.88 -16.59
CA ASP A 14 12.23 -1.33 -17.80
C ASP A 14 12.25 -2.32 -18.97
N ASP A 15 13.38 -2.99 -19.16
CA ASP A 15 13.56 -4.08 -20.13
C ASP A 15 12.63 -5.28 -19.85
N ARG A 16 12.05 -5.34 -18.66
CA ARG A 16 11.23 -6.44 -18.15
C ARG A 16 9.79 -6.06 -17.86
N ARG A 17 9.27 -4.96 -18.44
CA ARG A 17 7.84 -4.58 -18.34
C ARG A 17 6.87 -5.73 -18.69
N GLY A 18 7.24 -6.63 -19.61
CA GLY A 18 6.45 -7.82 -19.91
C GLY A 18 6.30 -8.81 -18.74
N ASP A 19 7.27 -8.87 -17.82
CA ASP A 19 7.15 -9.62 -16.56
C ASP A 19 6.16 -8.94 -15.60
N TRP A 20 6.09 -7.60 -15.58
CA TRP A 20 5.09 -6.85 -14.82
C TRP A 20 3.66 -7.16 -15.29
N ASP A 21 3.45 -7.26 -16.61
CA ASP A 21 2.16 -7.72 -17.17
C ASP A 21 1.78 -9.14 -16.73
N GLU A 22 2.75 -10.05 -16.61
CA GLU A 22 2.50 -11.39 -16.09
C GLU A 22 2.16 -11.37 -14.59
N VAL A 23 2.79 -10.50 -13.80
CA VAL A 23 2.40 -10.26 -12.39
C VAL A 23 0.95 -9.82 -12.34
N TYR A 24 0.55 -8.82 -13.14
CA TYR A 24 -0.84 -8.38 -13.23
C TYR A 24 -1.79 -9.53 -13.59
N ARG A 25 -1.48 -10.31 -14.65
CA ARG A 25 -2.31 -11.45 -15.07
C ARG A 25 -2.46 -12.49 -13.96
N ARG A 26 -1.39 -12.75 -13.20
CA ARG A 26 -1.40 -13.69 -12.08
C ARG A 26 -2.23 -13.18 -10.90
N ILE A 27 -2.08 -11.92 -10.52
CA ILE A 27 -2.88 -11.28 -9.46
C ILE A 27 -4.36 -11.28 -9.85
N LYS A 28 -4.67 -10.99 -11.12
CA LYS A 28 -6.03 -11.04 -11.65
C LYS A 28 -6.66 -12.41 -11.60
N ALA A 29 -5.90 -13.44 -11.94
CA ALA A 29 -6.37 -14.82 -11.85
C ALA A 29 -6.68 -15.26 -10.41
N ASN A 30 -6.06 -14.64 -9.41
CA ASN A 30 -6.29 -14.95 -7.99
C ASN A 30 -7.49 -14.20 -7.38
N ARG A 31 -8.05 -13.21 -8.08
CA ARG A 31 -9.13 -12.37 -7.55
C ARG A 31 -10.34 -13.22 -7.13
N ASN A 32 -10.83 -13.00 -5.91
CA ASN A 32 -11.97 -13.74 -5.34
C ASN A 32 -11.79 -15.26 -5.29
N SER A 33 -10.56 -15.78 -5.35
CA SER A 33 -10.28 -17.22 -5.27
C SER A 33 -10.48 -17.81 -3.86
N GLY A 34 -10.62 -16.95 -2.84
CA GLY A 34 -10.61 -17.34 -1.43
C GLY A 34 -9.23 -17.76 -0.91
N ARG A 35 -8.17 -17.59 -1.71
CA ARG A 35 -6.79 -17.94 -1.36
C ARG A 35 -5.91 -16.68 -1.27
N PRO A 36 -4.81 -16.72 -0.49
CA PRO A 36 -3.77 -15.70 -0.53
C PRO A 36 -3.24 -15.42 -1.95
N GLY A 37 -2.81 -14.18 -2.19
CA GLY A 37 -2.37 -13.69 -3.50
C GLY A 37 -3.42 -12.84 -4.24
N ASP A 38 -4.47 -12.38 -3.54
CA ASP A 38 -5.52 -11.50 -4.07
C ASP A 38 -5.26 -10.05 -3.62
N LEU A 39 -5.05 -9.16 -4.59
CA LEU A 39 -4.87 -7.73 -4.33
C LEU A 39 -6.19 -7.07 -3.96
N GLY A 40 -7.17 -7.25 -4.85
CA GLY A 40 -8.51 -6.70 -4.76
C GLY A 40 -8.76 -5.29 -5.23
N SER A 41 -9.89 -4.75 -4.77
CA SER A 41 -10.41 -3.43 -5.14
C SER A 41 -10.19 -2.37 -4.07
N GLY A 42 -10.54 -1.13 -4.39
CA GLY A 42 -10.34 0.03 -3.51
C GLY A 42 -8.91 0.55 -3.61
N ASN A 43 -8.37 1.17 -2.57
CA ASN A 43 -7.01 1.71 -2.61
C ASN A 43 -5.92 0.63 -2.44
N HIS A 44 -6.18 -0.60 -2.89
CA HIS A 44 -5.19 -1.66 -2.89
C HIS A 44 -4.39 -1.63 -4.19
N PHE A 45 -3.06 -1.68 -4.06
CA PHE A 45 -2.14 -1.56 -5.18
C PHE A 45 -0.85 -2.37 -4.95
N ILE A 46 -0.11 -2.57 -6.04
CA ILE A 46 1.28 -3.01 -6.07
C ILE A 46 2.01 -2.02 -6.96
N ASP A 47 3.01 -1.34 -6.40
CA ASP A 47 3.83 -0.38 -7.15
C ASP A 47 5.25 -0.89 -7.26
N ALA A 48 5.85 -0.75 -8.43
CA ALA A 48 7.29 -0.71 -8.57
C ALA A 48 7.71 0.77 -8.45
N VAL A 49 8.67 1.04 -7.58
CA VAL A 49 9.16 2.39 -7.29
C VAL A 49 10.68 2.40 -7.37
N SER A 50 11.25 3.50 -7.82
CA SER A 50 12.70 3.71 -7.92
C SER A 50 13.16 4.67 -6.81
N ASP A 51 14.27 4.35 -6.13
CA ASP A 51 14.92 5.26 -5.18
C ASP A 51 15.88 6.24 -5.89
N GLU A 52 16.52 7.13 -5.12
CA GLU A 52 17.50 8.08 -5.64
C GLU A 52 18.77 7.46 -6.22
N ASN A 53 19.00 6.16 -6.03
CA ASN A 53 20.11 5.39 -6.59
C ASN A 53 19.65 4.45 -7.71
N GLU A 54 18.46 4.70 -8.27
CA GLU A 54 17.83 3.92 -9.33
C GLU A 54 17.51 2.46 -8.94
N ARG A 55 17.56 2.11 -7.65
CA ARG A 55 17.19 0.78 -7.18
C ARG A 55 15.67 0.63 -7.18
N VAL A 56 15.20 -0.52 -7.62
CA VAL A 56 13.77 -0.82 -7.67
C VAL A 56 13.30 -1.53 -6.41
N LEU A 57 12.25 -0.99 -5.81
CA LEU A 57 11.51 -1.59 -4.70
C LEU A 57 10.07 -1.88 -5.14
N PHE A 58 9.43 -2.83 -4.48
CA PHE A 58 8.01 -3.12 -4.63
C PHE A 58 7.23 -2.75 -3.37
N VAL A 59 6.18 -1.95 -3.52
CA VAL A 59 5.27 -1.58 -2.43
C VAL A 59 3.94 -2.30 -2.63
N VAL A 60 3.60 -3.20 -1.70
CA VAL A 60 2.38 -3.99 -1.72
C VAL A 60 1.39 -3.46 -0.66
N HIS A 61 0.29 -2.88 -1.12
CA HIS A 61 -0.83 -2.48 -0.27
C HIS A 61 -2.05 -3.36 -0.52
N THR A 62 -2.24 -4.34 0.36
CA THR A 62 -3.49 -5.12 0.45
C THR A 62 -3.83 -5.48 1.89
N GLY A 63 -5.04 -5.97 2.11
CA GLY A 63 -5.59 -6.34 3.41
C GLY A 63 -6.03 -7.81 3.48
N SER A 64 -7.00 -8.07 4.34
CA SER A 64 -7.54 -9.40 4.63
C SER A 64 -8.67 -9.85 3.69
N ARG A 65 -9.01 -9.04 2.69
CA ARG A 65 -10.15 -9.27 1.79
C ARG A 65 -11.42 -9.53 2.61
N ASP A 66 -12.17 -10.56 2.22
CA ASP A 66 -13.45 -10.92 2.80
C ASP A 66 -13.36 -11.60 4.18
N GLU A 67 -12.16 -11.99 4.63
CA GLU A 67 -11.97 -12.70 5.90
C GLU A 67 -12.36 -11.85 7.13
N GLY A 68 -12.34 -10.52 6.98
CA GLY A 68 -12.64 -9.56 8.04
C GLY A 68 -14.13 -9.26 8.23
N ARG A 69 -15.03 -9.74 7.36
CA ARG A 69 -16.45 -9.35 7.35
C ARG A 69 -17.18 -9.64 8.67
N ASP A 70 -16.83 -10.73 9.34
CA ASP A 70 -17.54 -11.19 10.54
C ASP A 70 -17.05 -10.52 11.84
N LEU A 71 -15.99 -9.70 11.78
CA LEU A 71 -15.41 -9.08 12.99
C LEU A 71 -16.39 -8.14 13.70
N GLU A 72 -17.22 -7.42 12.94
CA GLU A 72 -18.17 -6.45 13.50
C GLU A 72 -19.20 -7.13 14.42
N GLY A 73 -19.71 -8.31 14.04
CA GLY A 73 -20.64 -9.09 14.85
C GLY A 73 -20.03 -9.64 16.15
N LEU A 74 -18.70 -9.61 16.29
CA LEU A 74 -17.97 -10.16 17.44
C LEU A 74 -17.58 -9.12 18.47
N VAL A 75 -17.82 -7.82 18.25
CA VAL A 75 -17.38 -6.72 19.15
C VAL A 75 -17.87 -6.94 20.60
N GLY A 76 -19.04 -7.53 20.82
CA GLY A 76 -19.56 -7.87 22.15
C GLY A 76 -19.02 -9.18 22.76
N SER A 77 -18.24 -9.96 22.03
CA SER A 77 -17.69 -11.26 22.43
C SER A 77 -16.16 -11.24 22.38
N GLN A 78 -15.54 -10.56 23.35
CA GLN A 78 -14.11 -10.23 23.35
C GLN A 78 -13.18 -11.39 22.99
N GLY A 79 -13.31 -12.55 23.65
CA GLY A 79 -12.44 -13.70 23.35
C GLY A 79 -12.60 -14.24 21.92
N LYS A 80 -13.81 -14.17 21.36
CA LYS A 80 -14.07 -14.55 19.96
C LYS A 80 -13.52 -13.49 18.99
N PHE A 81 -13.69 -12.21 19.32
CA PHE A 81 -13.14 -11.10 18.55
C PHE A 81 -11.61 -11.19 18.47
N ASP A 82 -10.94 -11.32 19.61
CA ASP A 82 -9.47 -11.37 19.69
C ASP A 82 -8.92 -12.53 18.84
N LYS A 83 -9.55 -13.71 18.93
CA LYS A 83 -9.19 -14.88 18.11
C LYS A 83 -9.40 -14.62 16.61
N LYS A 84 -10.59 -14.19 16.20
CA LYS A 84 -10.89 -13.95 14.78
C LYS A 84 -10.01 -12.83 14.22
N PHE A 85 -9.73 -11.79 15.00
CA PHE A 85 -8.85 -10.69 14.59
C PHE A 85 -7.42 -11.18 14.34
N SER A 86 -6.92 -12.09 15.17
CA SER A 86 -5.62 -12.74 14.95
C SER A 86 -5.61 -13.59 13.66
N GLU A 87 -6.70 -14.31 13.37
CA GLU A 87 -6.82 -15.09 12.13
C GLU A 87 -6.84 -14.19 10.89
N VAL A 88 -7.61 -13.09 10.94
CA VAL A 88 -7.74 -12.10 9.86
C VAL A 88 -6.42 -11.39 9.57
N THR A 89 -5.69 -10.99 10.61
CA THR A 89 -4.38 -10.34 10.46
C THR A 89 -3.31 -11.31 9.96
N SER A 90 -3.32 -12.56 10.42
CA SER A 90 -2.47 -13.63 9.90
C SER A 90 -2.75 -13.88 8.41
N TRP A 91 -4.02 -13.98 8.02
CA TRP A 91 -4.41 -14.14 6.62
C TRP A 91 -3.93 -12.96 5.77
N ALA A 92 -4.09 -11.72 6.25
CA ALA A 92 -3.62 -10.53 5.54
C ALA A 92 -2.10 -10.53 5.31
N LYS A 93 -1.33 -11.04 6.29
CA LYS A 93 0.11 -11.25 6.15
C LYS A 93 0.41 -12.31 5.08
N SER A 94 -0.23 -13.48 5.15
CA SER A 94 -0.08 -14.55 4.16
C SER A 94 -0.45 -14.08 2.75
N ASN A 95 -1.46 -13.21 2.63
CA ASN A 95 -1.84 -12.60 1.36
C ASN A 95 -0.72 -11.75 0.76
N ARG A 96 -0.10 -10.88 1.56
CA ARG A 96 1.07 -10.09 1.13
C ARG A 96 2.27 -10.99 0.80
N THR A 97 2.54 -12.01 1.60
CA THR A 97 3.58 -13.01 1.30
C THR A 97 3.35 -13.70 -0.05
N ALA A 98 2.12 -14.13 -0.35
CA ALA A 98 1.80 -14.76 -1.63
C ALA A 98 1.98 -13.81 -2.83
N ILE A 99 1.69 -12.51 -2.66
CA ILE A 99 1.99 -11.49 -3.67
C ILE A 99 3.51 -11.31 -3.82
N ALA A 100 4.25 -11.23 -2.71
CA ALA A 100 5.71 -11.16 -2.72
C ALA A 100 6.34 -12.36 -3.46
N GLU A 101 5.81 -13.56 -3.29
CA GLU A 101 6.26 -14.74 -4.04
C GLU A 101 5.96 -14.67 -5.54
N ILE A 102 4.87 -14.01 -5.96
CA ILE A 102 4.58 -13.76 -7.39
C ILE A 102 5.63 -12.81 -7.95
N LEU A 103 5.93 -11.72 -7.25
CA LEU A 103 6.97 -10.76 -7.62
C LEU A 103 8.34 -11.45 -7.66
N GLN A 104 8.71 -12.21 -6.63
CA GLN A 104 10.01 -12.88 -6.54
C GLN A 104 10.23 -13.89 -7.66
N ARG A 105 9.20 -14.64 -8.06
CA ARG A 105 9.28 -15.57 -9.20
C ARG A 105 9.57 -14.86 -10.52
N LYS A 106 9.21 -13.58 -10.63
CA LYS A 106 9.50 -12.76 -11.79
C LYS A 106 10.81 -12.04 -11.63
N PHE A 107 10.92 -11.16 -10.66
CA PHE A 107 12.02 -10.20 -10.56
C PHE A 107 13.26 -10.73 -9.83
N GLY A 108 13.26 -11.97 -9.36
CA GLY A 108 14.37 -12.55 -8.62
C GLY A 108 14.23 -12.37 -7.10
N PRO A 109 15.29 -12.64 -6.31
CA PRO A 109 15.25 -12.54 -4.85
C PRO A 109 14.79 -11.15 -4.38
N LEU A 110 13.93 -11.12 -3.35
CA LEU A 110 13.44 -9.89 -2.75
C LEU A 110 13.75 -9.86 -1.26
N GLU A 111 14.27 -8.75 -0.76
CA GLU A 111 14.49 -8.52 0.66
C GLU A 111 13.29 -7.80 1.29
N LEU A 112 12.83 -8.28 2.45
CA LEU A 112 11.74 -7.63 3.16
C LEU A 112 12.25 -6.43 3.97
N VAL A 113 11.97 -5.22 3.49
CA VAL A 113 12.31 -3.97 4.20
C VAL A 113 11.35 -3.72 5.36
N LEU A 114 10.04 -3.78 5.10
CA LEU A 114 9.01 -3.61 6.14
C LEU A 114 7.70 -4.32 5.79
N ASP A 115 6.93 -4.65 6.83
CA ASP A 115 5.54 -5.06 6.71
C ASP A 115 4.69 -4.47 7.85
N LYS A 116 3.96 -3.40 7.57
CA LYS A 116 3.20 -2.62 8.55
C LYS A 116 1.68 -2.69 8.30
N PRO A 117 0.90 -3.35 9.16
CA PRO A 117 -0.56 -3.24 9.13
C PRO A 117 -1.01 -1.84 9.59
N HIS A 118 -2.07 -1.32 8.95
CA HIS A 118 -2.63 0.01 9.25
C HIS A 118 -4.11 -0.02 9.73
N ASN A 119 -4.65 -1.23 9.90
CA ASN A 119 -5.89 -1.48 10.61
C ASN A 119 -5.56 -2.46 11.75
N LEU A 120 -5.44 -1.93 12.96
CA LEU A 120 -4.94 -2.66 14.12
C LEU A 120 -5.79 -2.41 15.36
N TYR A 121 -5.82 -3.42 16.21
CA TYR A 121 -6.36 -3.36 17.56
C TYR A 121 -5.31 -3.94 18.49
N LYS A 122 -4.97 -3.22 19.57
CA LYS A 122 -4.08 -3.71 20.62
C LYS A 122 -4.62 -3.37 21.99
N ARG A 123 -4.66 -4.37 22.87
CA ARG A 123 -5.00 -4.22 24.29
C ARG A 123 -3.74 -3.95 25.09
N GLY A 124 -3.87 -3.07 26.07
CA GLY A 124 -2.94 -2.93 27.19
C GLY A 124 -3.71 -3.06 28.51
N ASP A 125 -3.02 -2.79 29.61
CA ASP A 125 -3.63 -2.81 30.93
C ASP A 125 -4.65 -1.67 31.06
N GLY A 126 -5.94 -2.03 31.12
CA GLY A 126 -7.05 -1.08 31.21
C GLY A 126 -7.27 -0.19 29.99
N THR A 127 -6.53 -0.38 28.89
CA THR A 127 -6.58 0.48 27.70
C THR A 127 -6.65 -0.33 26.40
N VAL A 128 -7.17 0.32 25.36
CA VAL A 128 -7.24 -0.23 24.01
C VAL A 128 -6.81 0.85 23.03
N ILE A 129 -5.88 0.51 22.15
CA ILE A 129 -5.48 1.35 21.02
C ILE A 129 -6.05 0.73 19.74
N ILE A 130 -6.91 1.49 19.06
CA ILE A 130 -7.45 1.16 17.74
C ILE A 130 -6.78 2.08 16.73
N ARG A 131 -6.25 1.49 15.66
CA ARG A 131 -5.75 2.21 14.49
C ARG A 131 -6.59 1.84 13.29
N LYS A 132 -7.12 2.83 12.59
CA LYS A 132 -7.85 2.66 11.33
C LYS A 132 -7.25 3.63 10.31
N GLY A 133 -6.59 3.09 9.29
CA GLY A 133 -5.79 3.89 8.38
C GLY A 133 -4.57 4.55 9.05
N ALA A 134 -4.04 3.94 10.11
CA ALA A 134 -2.83 4.41 10.77
C ALA A 134 -1.91 3.25 11.13
N VAL A 135 -0.61 3.40 10.88
CA VAL A 135 0.41 2.43 11.28
C VAL A 135 0.90 2.72 12.69
N ARG A 136 1.47 1.71 13.36
CA ARG A 136 2.32 1.95 14.52
C ARG A 136 3.72 2.27 14.03
N LEU A 137 4.30 3.37 14.50
CA LEU A 137 5.65 3.82 14.17
C LEU A 137 6.35 4.25 15.47
N ASP A 138 7.20 3.37 15.99
CA ASP A 138 8.03 3.65 17.16
C ASP A 138 9.31 4.43 16.74
N THR A 139 10.07 4.97 17.70
CA THR A 139 11.34 5.66 17.41
C THR A 139 12.31 4.75 16.64
N ASN A 140 12.89 5.26 15.56
CA ASN A 140 13.77 4.56 14.60
C ASN A 140 13.13 3.37 13.86
N ASP A 141 11.86 3.05 14.11
CA ASP A 141 11.09 2.10 13.31
C ASP A 141 10.72 2.76 11.98
N MET A 142 10.54 1.97 10.92
CA MET A 142 10.29 2.46 9.57
C MET A 142 8.88 2.18 9.08
N THR A 143 8.35 3.08 8.26
CA THR A 143 7.15 2.87 7.43
C THR A 143 7.31 3.59 6.09
N VAL A 144 6.41 3.28 5.16
CA VAL A 144 6.28 4.02 3.90
C VAL A 144 5.01 4.87 3.93
N ILE A 145 5.06 6.06 3.32
CA ILE A 145 3.91 6.95 3.11
C ILE A 145 3.73 7.13 1.59
N PRO A 146 2.79 6.41 0.95
CA PRO A 146 2.45 6.62 -0.45
C PRO A 146 1.53 7.84 -0.64
N SER A 147 1.65 8.49 -1.79
CA SER A 147 0.78 9.59 -2.22
C SER A 147 -0.37 9.12 -3.12
N SER A 148 -0.09 8.91 -4.40
CA SER A 148 -1.01 8.48 -5.46
C SER A 148 -0.30 7.49 -6.39
N MET A 149 -0.99 6.98 -7.41
CA MET A 149 -0.43 6.01 -8.36
C MET A 149 0.77 6.49 -9.20
N ASP A 150 0.96 7.81 -9.34
CA ASP A 150 2.11 8.43 -10.01
C ASP A 150 2.83 9.46 -9.13
N GLY A 151 2.39 9.62 -7.88
CA GLY A 151 2.97 10.54 -6.92
C GLY A 151 3.99 9.82 -6.05
N ASP A 152 5.07 10.51 -5.72
CA ASP A 152 6.14 9.95 -4.90
C ASP A 152 5.64 9.32 -3.60
N MET A 153 6.45 8.41 -3.08
CA MET A 153 6.35 7.86 -1.74
C MET A 153 7.59 8.25 -0.95
N VAL A 154 7.50 8.23 0.37
CA VAL A 154 8.70 8.32 1.21
C VAL A 154 8.79 7.15 2.17
N LEU A 155 10.00 6.62 2.33
CA LEU A 155 10.37 5.84 3.50
C LEU A 155 10.70 6.81 4.62
N VAL A 156 10.11 6.57 5.78
CA VAL A 156 10.32 7.43 6.94
C VAL A 156 10.61 6.59 8.18
N SER A 157 11.43 7.13 9.07
CA SER A 157 11.61 6.61 10.42
C SER A 157 10.93 7.50 11.46
N GLY A 158 10.43 6.90 12.55
CA GLY A 158 9.83 7.64 13.66
C GLY A 158 10.88 8.36 14.52
N THR A 159 10.60 9.57 14.98
CA THR A 159 11.42 10.24 16.00
C THR A 159 10.87 9.97 17.41
N GLU A 160 11.60 10.42 18.44
CA GLU A 160 11.14 10.43 19.85
C GLU A 160 9.77 11.13 20.02
N MET A 161 9.45 12.10 19.15
CA MET A 161 8.20 12.86 19.22
C MET A 161 6.98 12.02 18.84
N MET A 162 7.14 10.85 18.19
CA MET A 162 6.03 9.94 17.88
C MET A 162 5.21 9.55 19.11
N SER A 163 5.83 9.56 20.30
CA SER A 163 5.17 9.31 21.58
C SER A 163 3.99 10.24 21.85
N PHE A 164 4.05 11.50 21.39
CA PHE A 164 2.95 12.47 21.45
C PHE A 164 1.70 11.98 20.71
N ALA A 165 1.89 11.25 19.61
CA ALA A 165 0.82 10.70 18.78
C ALA A 165 0.51 9.22 19.11
N LEU A 166 0.87 8.74 20.31
CA LEU A 166 0.75 7.32 20.70
C LEU A 166 1.41 6.37 19.69
N ASN A 167 2.51 6.82 19.07
CA ASN A 167 3.22 6.11 18.02
C ASN A 167 2.31 5.74 16.84
N GLY A 168 1.33 6.60 16.52
CA GLY A 168 0.41 6.43 15.39
C GLY A 168 0.80 7.35 14.24
N MET A 169 0.97 6.78 13.04
CA MET A 169 1.25 7.56 11.82
C MET A 169 0.26 7.26 10.71
N SER A 170 -0.04 8.23 9.85
CA SER A 170 -0.85 8.00 8.66
C SER A 170 -0.20 6.93 7.76
N HIS A 171 -1.03 6.18 7.03
CA HIS A 171 -0.57 5.10 6.14
C HIS A 171 -0.41 5.57 4.67
N GLY A 172 -0.56 6.86 4.41
CA GLY A 172 -0.58 7.52 3.11
C GLY A 172 -1.11 8.96 3.24
N THR A 173 -1.06 9.73 2.16
CA THR A 173 -1.47 11.16 2.16
C THR A 173 -2.98 11.34 2.33
N GLY A 174 -3.76 10.32 1.96
CA GLY A 174 -5.20 10.30 2.10
C GLY A 174 -5.93 11.05 0.99
N ARG A 175 -7.22 10.74 0.85
CA ARG A 175 -8.05 11.31 -0.22
C ARG A 175 -8.52 12.72 0.13
N ILE A 176 -8.57 13.61 -0.85
CA ILE A 176 -9.24 14.91 -0.74
C ILE A 176 -10.69 14.89 -1.23
N LYS A 177 -11.05 13.89 -2.06
CA LYS A 177 -12.39 13.70 -2.61
C LYS A 177 -12.94 12.31 -2.29
N SER A 178 -14.23 12.23 -2.00
CA SER A 178 -14.92 10.93 -1.90
C SER A 178 -14.96 10.24 -3.26
N ARG A 179 -15.16 8.91 -3.27
CA ARG A 179 -15.29 8.14 -4.52
C ARG A 179 -16.51 8.52 -5.37
N GLY A 180 -17.52 9.15 -4.75
CA GLY A 180 -18.68 9.70 -5.45
C GLY A 180 -18.31 10.96 -6.21
N GLU A 181 -17.74 11.95 -5.51
CA GLU A 181 -17.30 13.23 -6.07
C GLU A 181 -16.23 13.05 -7.16
N SER A 182 -15.31 12.11 -6.95
CA SER A 182 -14.22 11.82 -7.92
C SER A 182 -14.72 11.35 -9.28
N SER A 183 -15.99 10.94 -9.41
CA SER A 183 -16.51 10.39 -10.67
C SER A 183 -16.87 11.44 -11.72
N GLU A 184 -17.12 12.68 -11.32
CA GLU A 184 -17.38 13.81 -12.23
C GLU A 184 -16.06 14.33 -12.80
N ASP A 185 -15.09 14.61 -11.93
CA ASP A 185 -13.76 15.12 -12.30
C ASP A 185 -12.93 14.12 -13.10
N ALA A 186 -13.11 12.81 -12.86
CA ALA A 186 -12.37 11.79 -13.57
C ALA A 186 -12.73 11.69 -15.07
N GLN A 187 -13.82 12.32 -15.52
CA GLN A 187 -14.15 12.36 -16.95
C GLN A 187 -13.17 13.24 -17.75
N SER A 188 -12.53 14.21 -17.09
CA SER A 188 -11.56 15.14 -17.70
C SER A 188 -10.11 14.83 -17.35
N PHE A 189 -9.84 13.76 -16.59
CA PHE A 189 -8.48 13.41 -16.21
C PHE A 189 -7.70 12.85 -17.41
N ASP A 190 -6.47 13.32 -17.59
CA ASP A 190 -5.60 12.92 -18.70
C ASP A 190 -4.86 11.61 -18.38
N PHE A 191 -5.51 10.49 -18.71
CA PHE A 191 -4.95 9.15 -18.52
C PHE A 191 -3.78 8.84 -19.47
N ASP A 192 -3.71 9.50 -20.63
CA ASP A 192 -2.60 9.30 -21.57
C ASP A 192 -1.31 9.84 -20.94
N SER A 193 -1.36 11.06 -20.38
CA SER A 193 -0.23 11.63 -19.65
C SER A 193 0.12 10.82 -18.40
N LEU A 194 -0.85 10.26 -17.68
CA LEU A 194 -0.59 9.35 -16.56
C LEU A 194 0.21 8.12 -17.00
N ARG A 195 -0.25 7.43 -18.05
CA ARG A 195 0.39 6.21 -18.57
C ARG A 195 1.77 6.46 -19.19
N GLN A 196 2.08 7.71 -19.56
CA GLN A 196 3.44 8.12 -19.96
C GLN A 196 4.38 8.27 -18.76
N ARG A 197 3.86 8.61 -17.57
CA ARG A 197 4.65 8.78 -16.34
C ARG A 197 4.85 7.48 -15.56
N VAL A 198 3.82 6.63 -15.53
CA VAL A 198 3.85 5.36 -14.79
C VAL A 198 3.33 4.24 -15.69
N TYR A 199 4.07 3.12 -15.73
CA TYR A 199 3.67 1.97 -16.52
C TYR A 199 2.48 1.25 -15.86
N ILE A 200 1.34 1.20 -16.55
CA ILE A 200 0.12 0.53 -16.11
C ILE A 200 -0.26 -0.51 -17.16
N PRO A 201 -0.34 -1.81 -16.81
CA PRO A 201 -0.80 -2.86 -17.73
C PRO A 201 -2.10 -2.49 -18.45
N ASP A 202 -2.16 -2.71 -19.76
CA ASP A 202 -3.33 -2.34 -20.60
C ASP A 202 -4.64 -3.01 -20.16
N GLY A 203 -4.53 -4.17 -19.49
CA GLY A 203 -5.69 -4.84 -18.91
C GLY A 203 -6.38 -4.07 -17.77
N ILE A 204 -5.70 -3.09 -17.18
CA ILE A 204 -6.26 -2.14 -16.21
C ILE A 204 -6.76 -0.95 -17.00
N THR A 205 -8.07 -0.86 -17.20
CA THR A 205 -8.67 0.22 -18.01
C THR A 205 -8.72 1.53 -17.25
N ASP A 206 -8.70 2.67 -17.94
CA ASP A 206 -8.84 4.00 -17.32
C ASP A 206 -10.11 4.10 -16.49
N MET A 207 -11.20 3.51 -16.99
CA MET A 207 -12.46 3.41 -16.27
C MET A 207 -12.30 2.69 -14.92
N SER A 208 -11.45 1.67 -14.82
CA SER A 208 -11.23 0.96 -13.55
C SER A 208 -10.53 1.83 -12.51
N ILE A 209 -9.54 2.63 -12.91
CA ILE A 209 -8.72 3.47 -12.04
C ILE A 209 -9.24 4.90 -11.85
N ARG A 210 -10.28 5.29 -12.59
CA ARG A 210 -10.83 6.66 -12.59
C ARG A 210 -11.11 7.24 -11.21
N LYS A 211 -11.52 6.41 -10.24
CA LYS A 211 -11.86 6.85 -8.87
C LYS A 211 -10.67 6.91 -7.93
N GLU A 212 -9.51 6.43 -8.34
CA GLU A 212 -8.26 6.50 -7.59
C GLU A 212 -7.19 7.27 -8.40
N ASN A 213 -7.59 8.08 -9.37
CA ASN A 213 -6.64 8.92 -10.12
C ASN A 213 -5.91 9.90 -9.17
N PRO A 214 -4.74 10.42 -9.55
CA PRO A 214 -3.91 11.30 -8.72
C PRO A 214 -4.62 12.50 -8.10
N ASP A 215 -5.54 13.16 -8.81
CA ASP A 215 -6.28 14.34 -8.32
C ASP A 215 -7.23 14.01 -7.15
N CYS A 216 -7.41 12.73 -6.83
CA CYS A 216 -8.20 12.28 -5.69
C CYS A 216 -7.43 12.38 -4.35
N TYR A 217 -6.12 12.57 -4.38
CA TYR A 217 -5.23 12.45 -3.22
C TYR A 217 -4.57 13.77 -2.85
N ARG A 218 -4.14 13.87 -1.59
CA ARG A 218 -3.31 15.01 -1.14
C ARG A 218 -1.90 14.87 -1.69
N ASP A 219 -1.32 16.03 -1.98
CA ASP A 219 0.10 16.18 -2.25
C ASP A 219 0.96 15.68 -1.07
N LEU A 220 2.08 15.03 -1.39
CA LEU A 220 2.96 14.42 -0.42
C LEU A 220 3.69 15.46 0.44
N ASP A 221 4.24 16.49 -0.20
CA ASP A 221 5.06 17.49 0.48
C ASP A 221 4.23 18.32 1.46
N SER A 222 3.00 18.63 1.08
CA SER A 222 1.99 19.21 1.96
C SER A 222 1.71 18.32 3.19
N CYS A 223 1.66 17.00 3.03
CA CYS A 223 1.51 16.07 4.14
C CYS A 223 2.77 16.00 5.02
N LEU A 224 3.97 16.03 4.43
CA LEU A 224 5.23 16.00 5.17
C LEU A 224 5.40 17.22 6.07
N GLY A 225 4.98 18.40 5.61
CA GLY A 225 4.96 19.61 6.44
C GLY A 225 4.07 19.51 7.68
N LEU A 226 3.01 18.68 7.66
CA LEU A 226 2.12 18.49 8.83
C LEU A 226 2.70 17.55 9.89
N ILE A 227 3.66 16.71 9.52
CA ILE A 227 4.29 15.71 10.39
C ILE A 227 5.77 16.00 10.61
N GLU A 228 6.20 17.22 10.33
CA GLU A 228 7.55 17.70 10.57
C GLU A 228 7.95 17.46 12.04
N GLY A 229 9.15 16.93 12.25
CA GLY A 229 9.66 16.59 13.58
C GLY A 229 9.14 15.27 14.15
N LEU A 230 7.97 14.77 13.73
CA LEU A 230 7.48 13.43 14.11
C LEU A 230 8.21 12.31 13.37
N VAL A 231 8.62 12.57 12.13
CA VAL A 231 9.31 11.59 11.29
C VAL A 231 10.57 12.18 10.65
N ARG A 232 11.49 11.30 10.27
CA ARG A 232 12.63 11.60 9.40
C ARG A 232 12.42 10.92 8.07
N VAL A 233 12.58 11.64 6.97
CA VAL A 233 12.58 11.06 5.62
C VAL A 233 13.92 10.36 5.40
N GLU A 234 13.88 9.07 5.11
CA GLU A 234 15.06 8.23 4.85
C GLU A 234 15.36 8.13 3.35
N SER A 235 14.32 8.04 2.52
CA SER A 235 14.44 8.02 1.06
C SER A 235 13.10 8.44 0.42
N ARG A 236 13.18 8.97 -0.80
CA ARG A 236 12.02 9.30 -1.63
C ARG A 236 11.99 8.34 -2.81
N LEU A 237 10.83 7.74 -3.04
CA LEU A 237 10.62 6.69 -4.02
C LEU A 237 9.65 7.18 -5.09
N THR A 238 10.06 7.14 -6.35
CA THR A 238 9.22 7.56 -7.48
C THR A 238 8.53 6.36 -8.12
N PRO A 239 7.20 6.35 -8.26
CA PRO A 239 6.49 5.28 -8.97
C PRO A 239 6.91 5.17 -10.42
N ILE A 240 7.23 3.95 -10.85
CA ILE A 240 7.61 3.64 -12.24
C ILE A 240 6.63 2.65 -12.87
N ALA A 241 5.97 1.80 -12.08
CA ALA A 241 4.88 0.96 -12.55
C ALA A 241 3.83 0.74 -11.47
N TYR A 242 2.56 0.57 -11.87
CA TYR A 242 1.42 0.47 -10.97
C TYR A 242 0.49 -0.69 -11.38
N ILE A 243 0.03 -1.46 -10.39
CA ILE A 243 -1.04 -2.44 -10.51
C ILE A 243 -2.07 -2.18 -9.41
N GLY A 244 -3.32 -1.90 -9.80
CA GLY A 244 -4.45 -1.79 -8.88
C GLY A 244 -5.77 -2.00 -9.59
N GLN A 245 -6.87 -2.00 -8.85
CA GLN A 245 -8.24 -2.22 -9.39
C GLN A 245 -8.39 -3.50 -10.24
N VAL A 246 -7.69 -4.56 -9.83
CA VAL A 246 -7.66 -5.85 -10.52
C VAL A 246 -8.99 -6.59 -10.38
#